data_AF-A0AAJ5VJA1-F1
#
_entry.id   AF-A0AAJ5VJA1-F1
#
_cell.length_a   1.000
_cell.length_b   1.000
_cell.length_c   1.000
_cell.angle_alpha   90.00
_cell.angle_beta   90.00
_cell.angle_gamma   90.00
#
_symmetry.space_group_name_H-M   'P 1'
#
loop_
_entity.id
_entity.type
_entity.pdbx_description
1 polymer ?
#
loop_
_entity_poly.entity_id
_entity_poly.type
_entity_poly.pdbx_seq_one_letter_code
_entity_poly.pdbx_strand_id
1 'polypeptide(L)'
;MVSKRPPQATVYPDGLRIGAPASEARGGSANLIDFFLCLILALPVAFAGFAAYASAADGSARGTWATVALLWGSALLVSFGNQVLLGRWCGGSLGKLMLGLHVVRTRDGRRPRFWHLVGRWLAGLLLVPFGVLILAIALAGAVGIDAPLSTGEWLGVSPVHREVPEGPALTPEERAAPERAAERRQPKDAHESRERKARKREERARQREAVARRVREGEAEPLPYGRRVWCAVLDLVFTVVVGTLVWFVLIVAVPSTRTDDSDTVAPIAVMCAAYLGCSFLNRVLLNRTLRGSLGRRLLGLRTAVTRTGRPPGVARLVLQWLLGLALSPISFFFILFGAAPLAQRIVGVTVVPTRERVASQVAAVT
;
A
#
# COMPACT_ATOMS: atom_id res chain seq x y z
N MET A 1 26.88 12.51 4.82
CA MET A 1 25.92 12.17 5.89
C MET A 1 24.84 13.24 5.90
N VAL A 2 23.58 12.90 5.59
CA VAL A 2 22.47 13.85 5.69
C VAL A 2 22.01 13.83 7.15
N SER A 3 22.29 14.89 7.90
CA SER A 3 21.79 15.06 9.26
C SER A 3 20.26 15.07 9.21
N LYS A 4 19.63 14.02 9.76
CA LYS A 4 18.17 14.01 9.97
C LYS A 4 17.88 15.02 11.06
N ARG A 5 17.55 16.25 10.67
CA ARG A 5 17.01 17.20 11.63
C ARG A 5 15.76 16.61 12.27
N PRO A 6 15.62 16.73 13.60
CA PRO A 6 14.42 16.26 14.27
C PRO A 6 13.20 17.00 13.68
N PRO A 7 12.05 16.33 13.57
CA PRO A 7 10.82 16.99 13.16
C PRO A 7 10.55 18.16 14.11
N GLN A 8 10.14 19.32 13.59
CA GLN A 8 9.93 20.53 14.39
C GLN A 8 8.45 20.88 14.43
N ALA A 9 7.99 21.34 15.59
CA ALA A 9 6.64 21.83 15.78
C ALA A 9 6.36 23.07 14.92
N THR A 10 5.13 23.18 14.40
CA THR A 10 4.67 24.43 13.76
C THR A 10 3.94 25.27 14.80
N VAL A 11 4.33 26.54 14.94
CA VAL A 11 3.66 27.51 15.83
C VAL A 11 2.81 28.44 14.98
N TYR A 12 1.50 28.48 15.25
CA TYR A 12 0.56 29.36 14.56
C TYR A 12 0.54 30.78 15.19
N PRO A 13 0.05 31.82 14.47
CA PRO A 13 0.00 33.20 14.98
C PRO A 13 -0.68 33.35 16.35
N ASP A 14 -1.66 32.49 16.64
CA ASP A 14 -2.40 32.46 17.91
C ASP A 14 -1.64 31.74 19.04
N GLY A 15 -0.37 31.37 18.84
CA GLY A 15 0.46 30.63 19.80
C GLY A 15 0.18 29.13 19.86
N LEU A 16 -0.79 28.62 19.09
CA LEU A 16 -1.12 27.20 19.03
C LEU A 16 0.05 26.39 18.46
N ARG A 17 0.57 25.45 19.25
CA ARG A 17 1.61 24.51 18.81
C ARG A 17 0.99 23.24 18.26
N ILE A 18 1.37 22.89 17.03
CA ILE A 18 0.93 21.68 16.36
C ILE A 18 2.15 20.83 16.03
N GLY A 19 2.00 19.51 16.18
CA GLY A 19 3.06 18.58 15.83
C GLY A 19 3.45 18.68 14.36
N ALA A 20 4.65 18.19 14.05
CA ALA A 20 5.16 18.28 12.69
C ALA A 20 4.17 17.69 11.67
N PRO A 21 4.09 18.22 10.44
CA PRO A 21 3.30 17.61 9.39
C PRO A 21 3.68 16.14 9.24
N ALA A 22 2.67 15.29 9.10
CA ALA A 22 2.88 13.88 8.90
C ALA A 22 3.66 13.67 7.60
N SER A 23 4.63 12.76 7.60
CA SER A 23 5.30 12.39 6.36
C SER A 23 4.26 11.90 5.33
N GLU A 24 4.49 12.21 4.05
CA GLU A 24 3.58 11.80 2.95
C GLU A 24 3.28 10.31 2.99
N ALA A 25 4.28 9.48 3.31
CA ALA A 25 4.13 8.03 3.44
C ALA A 25 3.14 7.63 4.56
N ARG A 26 3.15 8.31 5.71
CA ARG A 26 2.25 8.02 6.84
C ARG A 26 0.84 8.58 6.57
N GLY A 27 0.74 9.77 5.98
CA GLY A 27 -0.54 10.33 5.52
C GLY A 27 -1.22 9.45 4.45
N GLY A 28 -0.45 8.98 3.47
CA GLY A 28 -0.92 8.03 2.46
C GLY A 28 -1.35 6.69 3.06
N SER A 29 -0.61 6.17 4.04
CA SER A 29 -0.98 4.95 4.79
C SER A 29 -2.32 5.10 5.49
N ALA A 30 -2.56 6.26 6.12
CA ALA A 30 -3.82 6.51 6.80
C ALA A 30 -5.02 6.51 5.84
N ASN A 31 -4.90 7.20 4.70
CA ASN A 31 -5.95 7.25 3.68
C ASN A 31 -6.23 5.87 3.08
N LEU A 32 -5.20 5.03 2.92
CA LEU A 32 -5.38 3.68 2.44
C LEU A 32 -6.09 2.78 3.46
N ILE A 33 -5.69 2.85 4.74
CA ILE A 33 -6.38 2.14 5.83
C ILE A 33 -7.85 2.53 5.85
N ASP A 34 -8.14 3.83 5.76
CA ASP A 34 -9.51 4.34 5.66
C ASP A 34 -10.27 3.74 4.47
N PHE A 35 -9.66 3.71 3.29
CA PHE A 35 -10.27 3.13 2.09
C PHE A 35 -10.62 1.65 2.28
N PHE A 36 -9.69 0.86 2.80
CA PHE A 36 -9.92 -0.56 3.05
C PHE A 36 -10.98 -0.84 4.10
N LEU A 37 -10.96 -0.08 5.20
CA LEU A 37 -11.99 -0.19 6.22
C LEU A 37 -13.37 0.08 5.63
N CYS A 38 -13.48 1.12 4.80
CA CYS A 38 -14.75 1.43 4.15
C CYS A 38 -15.20 0.32 3.20
N LEU A 39 -14.28 -0.26 2.41
CA LEU A 39 -14.59 -1.37 1.51
C LEU A 39 -15.03 -2.63 2.28
N ILE A 40 -14.29 -3.01 3.32
CA ILE A 40 -14.60 -4.18 4.16
C ILE A 40 -15.95 -4.01 4.85
N LEU A 41 -16.24 -2.83 5.39
CA LEU A 41 -17.51 -2.55 6.06
C LEU A 41 -18.69 -2.43 5.08
N ALA A 42 -18.44 -2.04 3.83
CA ALA A 42 -19.47 -1.96 2.79
C ALA A 42 -19.86 -3.33 2.24
N LEU A 43 -18.92 -4.29 2.20
CA LEU A 43 -19.16 -5.62 1.63
C LEU A 43 -20.37 -6.36 2.25
N PRO A 44 -20.54 -6.45 3.58
CA PRO A 44 -21.73 -7.09 4.17
C PRO A 44 -23.04 -6.39 3.81
N VAL A 45 -23.05 -5.06 3.78
CA VAL A 45 -24.24 -4.25 3.45
C VAL A 45 -24.61 -4.45 1.98
N ALA A 46 -23.61 -4.41 1.10
CA ALA A 46 -23.77 -4.67 -0.32
C ALA A 46 -24.26 -6.09 -0.60
N PHE A 47 -23.71 -7.07 0.10
CA PHE A 47 -24.07 -8.48 -0.05
C PHE A 47 -25.48 -8.76 0.47
N ALA A 48 -25.86 -8.21 1.62
CA ALA A 48 -27.23 -8.31 2.14
C ALA A 48 -28.24 -7.63 1.20
N GLY A 49 -27.90 -6.44 0.70
CA GLY A 49 -28.71 -5.72 -0.29
C GLY A 49 -28.83 -6.49 -1.61
N PHE A 50 -27.74 -7.12 -2.06
CA PHE A 50 -27.76 -7.99 -3.23
C PHE A 50 -28.67 -9.19 -3.02
N ALA A 51 -28.49 -9.93 -1.92
CA ALA A 51 -29.25 -11.13 -1.65
C ALA A 51 -30.75 -10.82 -1.57
N ALA A 52 -31.12 -9.76 -0.85
CA ALA A 52 -32.52 -9.31 -0.72
C ALA A 52 -33.12 -8.82 -2.04
N TYR A 53 -32.31 -8.17 -2.90
CA TYR A 53 -32.79 -7.71 -4.20
C TYR A 53 -32.86 -8.84 -5.23
N ALA A 54 -31.86 -9.74 -5.24
CA ALA A 54 -31.82 -10.90 -6.12
C ALA A 54 -32.99 -11.85 -5.84
N SER A 55 -33.35 -12.05 -4.57
CA SER A 55 -34.54 -12.81 -4.19
C SER A 55 -35.86 -12.14 -4.59
N ALA A 56 -35.84 -10.86 -4.96
CA ALA A 56 -37.04 -10.09 -5.31
C ALA A 56 -37.16 -9.78 -6.81
N ALA A 57 -36.14 -10.07 -7.62
CA ALA A 57 -36.02 -9.55 -8.99
C ALA A 57 -35.63 -10.60 -10.04
N ASP A 58 -35.75 -11.88 -9.71
CA ASP A 58 -35.58 -13.06 -10.59
C ASP A 58 -34.36 -12.95 -11.54
N GLY A 59 -33.23 -12.47 -11.01
CA GLY A 59 -31.97 -12.38 -11.77
C GLY A 59 -31.93 -11.36 -12.92
N SER A 60 -32.88 -10.43 -13.03
CA SER A 60 -32.91 -9.42 -14.10
C SER A 60 -31.67 -8.52 -14.13
N ALA A 61 -31.30 -8.01 -15.32
CA ALA A 61 -30.18 -7.06 -15.49
C ALA A 61 -30.33 -5.79 -14.63
N ARG A 62 -31.58 -5.40 -14.33
CA ARG A 62 -31.91 -4.31 -13.40
C ARG A 62 -31.39 -4.60 -11.98
N GLY A 63 -31.37 -5.86 -11.56
CA GLY A 63 -30.82 -6.27 -10.27
C GLY A 63 -29.31 -6.26 -10.17
N THR A 64 -28.60 -6.55 -11.26
CA THR A 64 -27.15 -6.36 -11.29
C THR A 64 -26.78 -4.89 -11.06
N TRP A 65 -27.45 -3.95 -11.74
CA TRP A 65 -27.20 -2.51 -11.56
C TRP A 65 -27.61 -2.01 -10.16
N ALA A 66 -28.73 -2.49 -9.62
CA ALA A 66 -29.13 -2.18 -8.25
C ALA A 66 -28.08 -2.65 -7.22
N THR A 67 -27.49 -3.82 -7.45
CA THR A 67 -26.43 -4.38 -6.60
C THR A 67 -25.17 -3.52 -6.62
N VAL A 68 -24.74 -3.13 -7.82
CA VAL A 68 -23.59 -2.24 -7.98
C VAL A 68 -23.87 -0.90 -7.31
N ALA A 69 -25.08 -0.35 -7.48
CA ALA A 69 -25.48 0.89 -6.82
C ALA A 69 -25.51 0.76 -5.29
N LEU A 70 -25.98 -0.37 -4.73
CA LEU A 70 -25.98 -0.64 -3.30
C LEU A 70 -24.56 -0.82 -2.75
N LEU A 71 -23.68 -1.51 -3.47
CA LEU A 71 -22.28 -1.66 -3.09
C LEU A 71 -21.56 -0.31 -3.05
N TRP A 72 -21.65 0.48 -4.12
CA TRP A 72 -21.01 1.78 -4.16
C TRP A 72 -21.67 2.79 -3.23
N GLY A 73 -23.00 2.78 -3.13
CA GLY A 73 -23.76 3.62 -2.21
C GLY A 73 -23.40 3.37 -0.75
N SER A 74 -23.34 2.09 -0.34
CA SER A 74 -22.92 1.72 1.02
C SER A 74 -21.45 2.06 1.28
N ALA A 75 -20.54 1.81 0.32
CA ALA A 75 -19.13 2.20 0.44
C ALA A 75 -18.95 3.72 0.57
N LEU A 76 -19.71 4.51 -0.20
CA LEU A 76 -19.74 5.97 -0.10
C LEU A 76 -20.26 6.43 1.25
N LEU A 77 -21.34 5.83 1.75
CA LEU A 77 -21.94 6.16 3.03
C LEU A 77 -20.97 5.88 4.19
N VAL A 78 -20.34 4.69 4.20
CA VAL A 78 -19.34 4.33 5.20
C VAL A 78 -18.12 5.25 5.11
N SER A 79 -17.66 5.55 3.89
CA SER A 79 -16.56 6.50 3.65
C SER A 79 -16.88 7.90 4.15
N PHE A 80 -18.09 8.38 3.93
CA PHE A 80 -18.57 9.66 4.44
C PHE A 80 -18.57 9.66 5.98
N GLY A 81 -19.14 8.63 6.61
CA GLY A 81 -19.14 8.48 8.06
C GLY A 81 -17.72 8.50 8.64
N ASN A 82 -16.81 7.72 8.05
CA ASN A 82 -15.42 7.62 8.51
C ASN A 82 -14.62 8.92 8.27
N GLN A 83 -14.77 9.58 7.13
CA GLN A 83 -13.94 10.74 6.79
C GLN A 83 -14.51 12.08 7.26
N VAL A 84 -15.83 12.22 7.31
CA VAL A 84 -16.51 13.48 7.61
C VAL A 84 -16.99 13.48 9.05
N LEU A 85 -17.82 12.50 9.45
CA LEU A 85 -18.41 12.49 10.79
C LEU A 85 -17.36 12.19 11.87
N LEU A 86 -16.60 11.11 11.69
CA LEU A 86 -15.52 10.77 12.62
C LEU A 86 -14.39 11.81 12.59
N GLY A 87 -14.08 12.35 11.40
CA GLY A 87 -13.19 13.48 11.24
C GLY A 87 -13.62 14.70 12.06
N ARG A 88 -14.93 14.97 12.14
CA ARG A 88 -15.50 16.10 12.88
C ARG A 88 -15.51 15.87 14.39
N TRP A 89 -15.82 14.66 14.85
CA TRP A 89 -15.94 14.33 16.27
C TRP A 89 -14.57 14.01 16.91
N CYS A 90 -13.80 13.15 16.27
CA CYS A 90 -12.53 12.65 16.78
C CYS A 90 -11.30 13.41 16.24
N GLY A 91 -11.48 14.31 15.26
CA GLY A 91 -10.38 15.08 14.68
C GLY A 91 -9.53 14.29 13.68
N GLY A 92 -10.04 13.15 13.19
CA GLY A 92 -9.38 12.29 12.21
C GLY A 92 -10.31 11.14 11.82
N SER A 93 -10.08 10.56 10.65
CA SER A 93 -10.70 9.29 10.24
C SER A 93 -10.03 8.11 10.95
N LEU A 94 -10.65 6.94 10.97
CA LEU A 94 -10.22 5.81 11.79
C LEU A 94 -8.76 5.42 11.51
N GLY A 95 -8.35 5.35 10.24
CA GLY A 95 -6.97 5.08 9.85
C GLY A 95 -5.99 6.18 10.27
N LYS A 96 -6.42 7.44 10.28
CA LYS A 96 -5.61 8.55 10.80
C LYS A 96 -5.45 8.44 12.31
N LEU A 97 -6.52 8.13 13.04
CA LEU A 97 -6.49 7.95 14.48
C LEU A 97 -5.61 6.75 14.89
N MET A 98 -5.72 5.62 14.18
CA MET A 98 -4.85 4.45 14.37
C MET A 98 -3.37 4.78 14.20
N LEU A 99 -3.05 5.72 13.30
CA LEU A 99 -1.69 6.19 13.07
C LEU A 99 -1.30 7.41 13.91
N GLY A 100 -2.12 7.81 14.90
CA GLY A 100 -1.84 8.96 15.75
C GLY A 100 -1.78 10.29 14.99
N LEU A 101 -2.55 10.40 13.91
CA LEU A 101 -2.64 11.60 13.08
C LEU A 101 -3.96 12.34 13.37
N HIS A 102 -3.87 13.66 13.39
CA HIS A 102 -5.02 14.54 13.41
C HIS A 102 -5.09 15.40 12.16
N VAL A 103 -6.30 15.72 11.75
CA VAL A 103 -6.57 16.63 10.64
C VAL A 103 -6.83 18.01 11.22
N VAL A 104 -5.99 18.97 10.86
CA VAL A 104 -6.12 20.37 11.26
C VAL A 104 -6.15 21.27 10.03
N ARG A 105 -6.72 22.46 10.19
CA ARG A 105 -6.74 23.48 9.15
C ARG A 105 -5.39 24.18 9.09
N THR A 106 -4.82 24.39 7.91
CA THR A 106 -3.49 24.98 7.75
C THR A 106 -3.44 26.48 8.02
N ARG A 107 -4.58 27.16 8.10
CA ARG A 107 -4.63 28.61 8.37
C ARG A 107 -4.47 28.94 9.85
N ASP A 108 -5.19 28.21 10.71
CA ASP A 108 -5.34 28.52 12.13
C ASP A 108 -5.02 27.33 13.05
N GLY A 109 -4.67 26.16 12.48
CA GLY A 109 -4.39 24.96 13.24
C GLY A 109 -5.60 24.35 13.96
N ARG A 110 -6.79 24.95 13.80
CA ARG A 110 -8.01 24.50 14.48
C ARG A 110 -8.62 23.28 13.78
N ARG A 111 -9.58 22.65 14.46
CA ARG A 111 -10.36 21.55 13.88
C ARG A 111 -11.09 22.02 12.61
N PRO A 112 -11.15 21.21 11.54
CA PRO A 112 -11.90 21.51 10.33
C PRO A 112 -13.41 21.60 10.62
N ARG A 113 -14.11 22.53 9.96
CA ARG A 113 -15.58 22.59 10.02
C ARG A 113 -16.20 21.48 9.15
N PHE A 114 -17.46 21.13 9.41
CA PHE A 114 -18.18 20.08 8.67
C PHE A 114 -18.07 20.24 7.15
N TRP A 115 -18.42 21.41 6.61
CA TRP A 115 -18.36 21.68 5.17
C TRP A 115 -16.95 21.61 4.56
N HIS A 116 -15.91 21.90 5.33
CA HIS A 116 -14.53 21.72 4.86
C HIS A 116 -14.18 20.23 4.73
N LEU A 117 -14.67 19.39 5.65
CA LEU A 117 -14.48 17.95 5.58
C LEU A 117 -15.29 17.33 4.44
N VAL A 118 -16.52 17.80 4.20
CA VAL A 118 -17.34 17.39 3.04
C VAL A 118 -16.64 17.76 1.73
N GLY A 119 -16.16 19.00 1.60
CA GLY A 119 -15.42 19.44 0.42
C GLY A 119 -14.15 18.60 0.19
N ARG A 120 -13.39 18.30 1.25
CA ARG A 120 -12.22 17.41 1.18
C ARG A 120 -12.59 15.99 0.78
N TRP A 121 -13.70 15.47 1.29
CA TRP A 121 -14.18 14.12 0.96
C TRP A 121 -14.64 14.04 -0.51
N LEU A 122 -15.40 15.02 -1.00
CA LEU A 122 -15.81 15.12 -2.41
C LEU A 122 -14.61 15.27 -3.35
N ALA A 123 -13.66 16.13 -2.99
CA ALA A 123 -12.42 16.30 -3.76
C ALA A 123 -11.63 14.99 -3.81
N GLY A 124 -11.53 14.27 -2.69
CA GLY A 124 -10.90 12.94 -2.66
C GLY A 124 -11.63 11.93 -3.53
N LEU A 125 -12.97 11.93 -3.51
CA LEU A 125 -13.78 11.03 -4.33
C LEU A 125 -13.58 11.29 -5.83
N LEU A 126 -13.48 12.56 -6.22
CA LEU A 126 -13.28 12.95 -7.62
C LEU A 126 -11.83 12.77 -8.06
N LEU A 127 -10.83 13.13 -7.25
CA LEU A 127 -9.42 13.16 -7.65
C LEU A 127 -8.72 11.81 -7.56
N VAL A 128 -9.15 10.91 -6.68
CA VAL A 128 -8.52 9.57 -6.54
C VAL A 128 -8.59 8.76 -7.83
N PRO A 129 -9.73 8.65 -8.54
CA PRO A 129 -9.81 7.99 -9.85
C PRO A 129 -8.82 8.55 -10.86
N PHE A 130 -8.70 9.89 -10.94
CA PHE A 130 -7.72 10.54 -11.82
C PHE A 130 -6.28 10.25 -11.39
N GLY A 131 -5.98 10.25 -10.09
CA GLY A 131 -4.66 9.89 -9.57
C GLY A 131 -4.28 8.44 -9.90
N VAL A 132 -5.22 7.50 -9.77
CA VAL A 132 -5.04 6.09 -10.16
C VAL A 132 -4.85 5.97 -11.67
N LEU A 133 -5.62 6.71 -12.47
CA LEU A 133 -5.49 6.74 -13.93
C LEU A 133 -4.13 7.29 -14.35
N ILE A 134 -3.69 8.42 -13.79
CA ILE A 134 -2.37 9.02 -14.07
C ILE A 134 -1.25 8.05 -13.67
N LEU A 135 -1.36 7.41 -12.50
CA LEU A 135 -0.40 6.40 -12.06
C LEU A 135 -0.38 5.20 -13.01
N ALA A 136 -1.53 4.73 -13.48
CA ALA A 136 -1.63 3.63 -14.45
C ALA A 136 -0.99 4.00 -15.80
N ILE A 137 -1.26 5.20 -16.32
CA ILE A 137 -0.66 5.75 -17.54
C ILE A 137 0.86 5.87 -17.40
N ALA A 138 1.33 6.37 -16.26
CA ALA A 138 2.75 6.51 -15.99
C ALA A 138 3.46 5.15 -15.82
N LEU A 139 2.81 4.17 -15.18
CA LEU A 139 3.30 2.79 -15.10
C LEU A 139 3.29 2.09 -16.47
N ALA A 140 2.40 2.49 -17.38
CA ALA A 140 2.40 2.06 -18.78
C ALA A 140 3.51 2.74 -19.61
N GLY A 141 4.32 3.60 -19.00
CA GLY A 141 5.51 4.20 -19.62
C GLY A 141 5.24 5.47 -20.43
N ALA A 142 4.04 6.05 -20.35
CA ALA A 142 3.65 7.18 -21.18
C ALA A 142 4.00 8.57 -20.61
N VAL A 143 4.24 8.69 -19.29
CA VAL A 143 4.51 10.00 -18.63
C VAL A 143 5.48 9.81 -17.45
N GLY A 144 6.47 10.70 -17.31
CA GLY A 144 7.34 10.78 -16.13
C GLY A 144 6.59 11.39 -14.93
N ILE A 145 6.65 10.74 -13.77
CA ILE A 145 5.92 11.19 -12.56
C ILE A 145 6.81 12.12 -11.74
N ASP A 146 6.59 13.44 -11.86
CA ASP A 146 7.09 14.45 -10.91
C ASP A 146 5.96 15.26 -10.24
N ALA A 147 4.70 14.82 -10.35
CA ALA A 147 3.55 15.56 -9.82
C ALA A 147 3.28 15.27 -8.33
N PRO A 148 3.25 16.30 -7.45
CA PRO A 148 2.84 16.13 -6.06
C PRO A 148 1.32 15.90 -5.98
N LEU A 149 0.90 14.65 -5.77
CA LEU A 149 -0.52 14.25 -5.66
C LEU A 149 -1.16 14.58 -4.29
N SER A 150 -0.60 15.53 -3.53
CA SER A 150 -1.08 15.90 -2.20
C SER A 150 -2.31 16.81 -2.29
N THR A 151 -3.51 16.23 -2.25
CA THR A 151 -4.79 16.96 -2.26
C THR A 151 -5.00 17.87 -1.04
N GLY A 152 -4.27 17.63 0.06
CA GLY A 152 -4.42 18.39 1.31
C GLY A 152 -3.92 19.84 1.20
N GLU A 153 -2.89 20.07 0.40
CA GLU A 153 -2.27 21.40 0.26
C GLU A 153 -3.19 22.38 -0.48
N TRP A 154 -3.83 21.92 -1.56
CA TRP A 154 -4.80 22.69 -2.36
C TRP A 154 -6.04 23.14 -1.57
N LEU A 155 -6.40 22.39 -0.54
CA LEU A 155 -7.60 22.64 0.27
C LEU A 155 -7.29 23.30 1.63
N GLY A 156 -6.02 23.61 1.91
CA GLY A 156 -5.60 24.20 3.18
C GLY A 156 -5.85 23.28 4.38
N VAL A 157 -5.68 21.97 4.22
CA VAL A 157 -5.86 20.97 5.29
C VAL A 157 -4.72 19.97 5.24
N SER A 158 -3.88 19.93 6.30
CA SER A 158 -2.70 19.07 6.33
C SER A 158 -2.74 18.10 7.52
N PRO A 159 -2.43 16.80 7.32
CA PRO A 159 -2.31 15.87 8.43
C PRO A 159 -1.04 16.16 9.23
N VAL A 160 -1.18 16.19 10.55
CA VAL A 160 -0.10 16.52 11.49
C VAL A 160 0.02 15.45 12.55
N HIS A 161 1.25 15.28 13.06
CA HIS A 161 1.52 14.42 14.20
C HIS A 161 0.78 14.94 15.43
N ARG A 162 0.20 14.01 16.20
CA ARG A 162 -0.46 14.32 17.48
C ARG A 162 0.51 14.84 18.53
N GLU A 163 1.73 14.33 18.53
CA GLU A 163 2.77 14.73 19.46
C GLU A 163 3.64 15.82 18.85
N VAL A 164 3.85 16.88 19.64
CA VAL A 164 4.66 18.03 19.30
C VAL A 164 6.12 17.68 19.60
N PRO A 165 7.00 17.48 18.60
CA PRO A 165 8.39 17.24 18.88
C PRO A 165 9.05 18.56 19.34
N GLU A 166 9.76 18.51 20.46
CA GLU A 166 10.51 19.66 20.98
C GLU A 166 11.76 19.90 20.09
N GLY A 167 11.79 20.99 19.33
CA GLY A 167 12.97 21.35 18.52
C GLY A 167 12.86 22.70 17.77
N PRO A 168 13.98 23.38 17.48
CA PRO A 168 14.05 24.72 16.84
C PRO A 168 13.85 24.65 15.32
N ALA A 169 13.18 25.63 14.67
CA ALA A 169 12.75 25.61 13.26
C ALA A 169 13.88 25.67 12.16
N LEU A 170 13.63 25.14 10.96
CA LEU A 170 14.55 25.03 9.79
C LEU A 170 14.45 26.24 8.84
N THR A 171 15.59 26.79 8.38
CA THR A 171 15.60 27.97 7.48
C THR A 171 15.49 27.59 5.98
N PRO A 172 15.04 28.52 5.10
CA PRO A 172 14.86 28.26 3.67
C PRO A 172 16.13 27.93 2.87
N GLU A 173 17.29 28.49 3.25
CA GLU A 173 18.56 28.29 2.53
C GLU A 173 19.10 26.86 2.63
N GLU A 174 18.83 26.21 3.76
CA GLU A 174 19.29 24.85 4.04
C GLU A 174 18.55 23.80 3.19
N ARG A 175 17.46 24.19 2.51
CA ARG A 175 16.72 23.33 1.58
C ARG A 175 17.31 23.27 0.17
N ALA A 176 18.10 24.27 -0.25
CA ALA A 176 18.53 24.42 -1.65
C ALA A 176 19.91 23.80 -1.99
N ALA A 177 20.68 23.39 -0.99
CA ALA A 177 22.03 22.83 -1.17
C ALA A 177 22.15 21.46 -1.89
N PRO A 178 21.22 20.49 -1.74
CA PRO A 178 21.40 19.14 -2.29
C PRO A 178 21.11 19.04 -3.79
N GLU A 179 20.29 19.92 -4.38
CA GLU A 179 19.98 19.92 -5.82
C GLU A 179 21.20 20.31 -6.68
N ARG A 180 21.99 21.29 -6.23
CA ARG A 180 23.18 21.78 -6.96
C ARG A 180 24.32 20.75 -7.03
N ALA A 181 24.33 19.76 -6.14
CA ALA A 181 25.32 18.68 -6.12
C ALA A 181 24.99 17.54 -7.10
N ALA A 182 23.73 17.45 -7.56
CA ALA A 182 23.27 16.39 -8.44
C ALA A 182 23.53 16.68 -9.94
N GLU A 183 23.57 17.96 -10.34
CA GLU A 183 23.73 18.39 -11.74
C GLU A 183 25.12 18.14 -12.35
N ARG A 184 26.20 18.04 -11.55
CA ARG A 184 27.59 18.02 -12.06
C ARG A 184 28.13 16.66 -12.53
N ARG A 185 27.32 15.61 -12.61
CA ARG A 185 27.81 14.24 -12.93
C ARG A 185 27.21 13.70 -14.23
N GLN A 186 27.72 14.17 -15.39
CA GLN A 186 27.49 13.53 -16.69
C GLN A 186 28.58 12.45 -16.97
N PRO A 187 28.21 11.23 -17.42
CA PRO A 187 29.17 10.14 -17.64
C PRO A 187 29.68 10.12 -19.09
N LYS A 188 31.00 10.32 -19.26
CA LYS A 188 31.75 10.15 -20.50
C LYS A 188 32.28 8.69 -20.57
N ASP A 189 32.31 8.12 -21.77
CA ASP A 189 32.93 6.83 -22.17
C ASP A 189 32.18 5.50 -22.02
N ALA A 190 31.91 4.89 -23.18
CA ALA A 190 31.21 3.61 -23.33
C ALA A 190 32.06 2.38 -22.96
N HIS A 191 33.40 2.47 -23.08
CA HIS A 191 34.35 1.43 -22.66
C HIS A 191 34.40 1.31 -21.14
N GLU A 192 34.48 2.45 -20.42
CA GLU A 192 34.34 2.47 -18.96
C GLU A 192 32.99 1.88 -18.51
N SER A 193 31.92 2.08 -19.28
CA SER A 193 30.62 1.46 -18.96
C SER A 193 30.66 -0.07 -19.03
N ARG A 194 31.47 -0.66 -19.91
CA ARG A 194 31.59 -2.12 -20.06
C ARG A 194 32.41 -2.73 -18.93
N GLU A 195 33.55 -2.15 -18.59
CA GLU A 195 34.34 -2.58 -17.42
C GLU A 195 33.60 -2.35 -16.09
N ARG A 196 32.88 -1.22 -15.95
CA ARG A 196 31.97 -1.01 -14.82
C ARG A 196 30.90 -2.08 -14.74
N LYS A 197 30.33 -2.51 -15.87
CA LYS A 197 29.32 -3.59 -15.87
C LYS A 197 29.93 -4.92 -15.42
N ALA A 198 31.16 -5.24 -15.82
CA ALA A 198 31.86 -6.47 -15.41
C ALA A 198 32.20 -6.46 -13.91
N ARG A 199 32.88 -5.42 -13.41
CA ARG A 199 33.15 -5.26 -11.97
C ARG A 199 31.87 -5.27 -11.13
N LYS A 200 30.81 -4.62 -11.61
CA LYS A 200 29.50 -4.61 -10.93
C LYS A 200 28.81 -5.98 -10.92
N ARG A 201 29.11 -6.88 -11.86
CA ARG A 201 28.61 -8.27 -11.83
C ARG A 201 29.31 -9.07 -10.73
N GLU A 202 30.63 -8.98 -10.63
CA GLU A 202 31.42 -9.63 -9.57
C GLU A 202 31.09 -9.08 -8.18
N GLU A 203 30.97 -7.76 -8.05
CA GLU A 203 30.61 -7.11 -6.79
C GLU A 203 29.20 -7.51 -6.35
N ARG A 204 28.24 -7.64 -7.28
CA ARG A 204 26.91 -8.20 -6.98
C ARG A 204 26.96 -9.66 -6.56
N ALA A 205 27.92 -10.45 -7.05
CA ALA A 205 28.09 -11.84 -6.62
C ALA A 205 28.59 -11.89 -5.17
N ARG A 206 29.63 -11.11 -4.84
CA ARG A 206 30.15 -10.99 -3.47
C ARG A 206 29.11 -10.42 -2.50
N GLN A 207 28.33 -9.41 -2.92
CA GLN A 207 27.24 -8.87 -2.12
C GLN A 207 26.15 -9.92 -1.83
N ARG A 208 25.82 -10.78 -2.81
CA ARG A 208 24.85 -11.86 -2.58
C ARG A 208 25.34 -12.87 -1.54
N GLU A 209 26.63 -13.19 -1.55
CA GLU A 209 27.24 -14.06 -0.54
C GLU A 209 27.27 -13.38 0.83
N ALA A 210 27.63 -12.10 0.91
CA ALA A 210 27.64 -11.34 2.16
C ALA A 210 26.23 -11.21 2.77
N VAL A 211 25.20 -10.92 1.96
CA VAL A 211 23.81 -10.88 2.43
C VAL A 211 23.34 -12.27 2.86
N ALA A 212 23.67 -13.32 2.10
CA ALA A 212 23.36 -14.69 2.49
C ALA A 212 24.03 -15.06 3.83
N ARG A 213 25.25 -14.57 4.07
CA ARG A 213 25.99 -14.75 5.32
C ARG A 213 25.31 -14.02 6.48
N ARG A 214 25.02 -12.72 6.35
CA ARG A 214 24.29 -11.95 7.39
C ARG A 214 22.93 -12.54 7.71
N VAL A 215 22.22 -13.04 6.71
CA VAL A 215 20.93 -13.72 6.91
C VAL A 215 21.09 -15.04 7.65
N ARG A 216 22.16 -15.81 7.40
CA ARG A 216 22.50 -17.03 8.17
C ARG A 216 22.89 -16.71 9.61
N GLU A 217 23.64 -15.64 9.80
CA GLU A 217 24.10 -15.15 11.10
C GLU A 217 22.99 -14.41 11.87
N GLY A 218 21.82 -14.19 11.25
CA GLY A 218 20.68 -13.51 11.87
C GLY A 218 20.83 -11.98 11.98
N GLU A 219 21.87 -11.41 11.40
CA GLU A 219 22.19 -9.98 11.44
C GLU A 219 21.38 -9.11 10.47
N ALA A 220 20.54 -9.71 9.63
CA ALA A 220 19.71 -8.95 8.70
C ALA A 220 18.65 -8.17 9.47
N GLU A 221 18.78 -6.84 9.51
CA GLU A 221 17.79 -5.97 10.13
C GLU A 221 16.39 -6.28 9.54
N PRO A 222 15.39 -6.56 10.39
CA PRO A 222 14.05 -6.83 9.90
C PRO A 222 13.54 -5.61 9.12
N LEU A 223 12.97 -5.86 7.94
CA LEU A 223 12.39 -4.80 7.10
C LEU A 223 11.54 -3.83 7.95
N PRO A 224 11.60 -2.52 7.69
CA PRO A 224 10.75 -1.56 8.39
C PRO A 224 9.30 -2.03 8.36
N TYR A 225 8.66 -2.10 9.52
CA TYR A 225 7.33 -2.70 9.68
C TYR A 225 6.32 -2.16 8.66
N GLY A 226 6.33 -0.85 8.41
CA GLY A 226 5.47 -0.22 7.40
C GLY A 226 5.61 -0.83 5.99
N ARG A 227 6.83 -1.10 5.51
CA ARG A 227 7.02 -1.72 4.19
C ARG A 227 6.43 -3.13 4.10
N ARG A 228 6.51 -3.89 5.20
CA ARG A 228 5.93 -5.25 5.27
C ARG A 228 4.41 -5.20 5.17
N VAL A 229 3.79 -4.28 5.92
CA VAL A 229 2.34 -4.04 5.88
C VAL A 229 1.93 -3.65 4.46
N TRP A 230 2.62 -2.68 3.84
CA TRP A 230 2.31 -2.23 2.49
C TRP A 230 2.40 -3.34 1.43
N CYS A 231 3.37 -4.25 1.52
CA CYS A 231 3.41 -5.42 0.62
C CYS A 231 2.16 -6.29 0.77
N ALA A 232 1.79 -6.62 2.00
CA ALA A 232 0.64 -7.47 2.27
C ALA A 232 -0.66 -6.82 1.79
N VAL A 233 -0.77 -5.51 2.01
CA VAL A 233 -1.92 -4.71 1.61
C VAL A 233 -2.03 -4.64 0.08
N LEU A 234 -0.95 -4.33 -0.64
CA LEU A 234 -0.98 -4.29 -2.11
C LEU A 234 -1.31 -5.67 -2.71
N ASP A 235 -0.78 -6.75 -2.13
CA ASP A 235 -1.13 -8.10 -2.55
C ASP A 235 -2.61 -8.43 -2.28
N LEU A 236 -3.17 -7.90 -1.19
CA LEU A 236 -4.59 -8.01 -0.88
C LEU A 236 -5.45 -7.18 -1.84
N VAL A 237 -5.10 -5.91 -2.12
CA VAL A 237 -5.79 -5.07 -3.12
C VAL A 237 -5.91 -5.86 -4.42
N PHE A 238 -4.77 -6.35 -4.92
CA PHE A 238 -4.73 -7.06 -6.18
C PHE A 238 -5.65 -8.29 -6.16
N THR A 239 -5.59 -9.07 -5.08
CA THR A 239 -6.42 -10.28 -4.95
C THR A 239 -7.91 -9.93 -4.92
N VAL A 240 -8.29 -8.89 -4.17
CA VAL A 240 -9.70 -8.50 -4.03
C VAL A 240 -10.22 -7.87 -5.32
N VAL A 241 -9.50 -6.92 -5.90
CA VAL A 241 -9.94 -6.20 -7.11
C VAL A 241 -9.98 -7.16 -8.29
N VAL A 242 -8.88 -7.88 -8.56
CA VAL A 242 -8.83 -8.81 -9.70
C VAL A 242 -9.74 -10.02 -9.46
N GLY A 243 -9.83 -10.52 -8.22
CA GLY A 243 -10.76 -11.58 -7.85
C GLY A 243 -12.21 -11.20 -8.07
N THR A 244 -12.61 -9.98 -7.68
CA THR A 244 -13.96 -9.45 -7.93
C THR A 244 -14.25 -9.32 -9.42
N LEU A 245 -13.31 -8.77 -10.19
CA LEU A 245 -13.46 -8.62 -11.65
C LEU A 245 -13.60 -9.97 -12.34
N VAL A 246 -12.73 -10.94 -12.00
CA VAL A 246 -12.77 -12.29 -12.57
C VAL A 246 -14.08 -12.98 -12.18
N TRP A 247 -14.49 -12.90 -10.91
CA TRP A 247 -15.77 -13.42 -10.44
C TRP A 247 -16.95 -12.83 -11.21
N PHE A 248 -16.97 -11.51 -11.37
CA PHE A 248 -18.03 -10.82 -12.10
C PHE A 248 -18.09 -11.26 -13.58
N VAL A 249 -16.94 -11.33 -14.25
CA VAL A 249 -16.85 -11.82 -15.63
C VAL A 249 -17.35 -13.26 -15.72
N LEU A 250 -16.95 -14.14 -14.80
CA LEU A 250 -17.38 -15.54 -14.80
C LEU A 250 -18.91 -15.68 -14.60
N ILE A 251 -19.51 -14.92 -13.69
CA ILE A 251 -20.97 -14.92 -13.49
C ILE A 251 -21.70 -14.39 -14.73
N VAL A 252 -21.19 -13.33 -15.37
CA VAL A 252 -21.85 -12.73 -16.52
C VAL A 252 -21.70 -13.60 -17.77
N ALA A 253 -20.52 -14.19 -17.97
CA ALA A 253 -20.13 -14.87 -19.21
C ALA A 253 -20.44 -16.37 -19.22
N VAL A 254 -20.74 -17.00 -18.09
CA VAL A 254 -21.04 -18.43 -18.01
C VAL A 254 -22.52 -18.63 -17.71
N PRO A 255 -23.38 -18.88 -18.74
CA PRO A 255 -24.82 -19.06 -18.56
C PRO A 255 -25.17 -20.19 -17.60
N SER A 256 -24.34 -21.23 -17.50
CA SER A 256 -24.53 -22.34 -16.56
C SER A 256 -24.30 -21.99 -15.09
N THR A 257 -23.89 -20.76 -14.77
CA THR A 257 -23.90 -20.22 -13.40
C THR A 257 -25.20 -19.49 -13.07
N ARG A 258 -26.09 -19.30 -14.06
CA ARG A 258 -27.48 -18.85 -13.90
C ARG A 258 -28.43 -20.05 -13.92
N THR A 259 -28.20 -21.04 -13.06
CA THR A 259 -29.15 -22.15 -12.90
C THR A 259 -30.34 -21.71 -12.05
N ASP A 260 -31.52 -22.23 -12.39
CA ASP A 260 -32.83 -21.92 -11.82
C ASP A 260 -32.85 -21.80 -10.28
N ASP A 261 -33.44 -20.69 -9.82
CA ASP A 261 -34.08 -20.32 -8.54
C ASP A 261 -33.65 -20.83 -7.15
N SER A 262 -32.67 -21.72 -6.94
CA SER A 262 -32.33 -22.15 -5.55
C SER A 262 -30.86 -22.14 -5.14
N ASP A 263 -29.90 -22.11 -6.06
CA ASP A 263 -28.52 -22.45 -5.71
C ASP A 263 -27.60 -21.23 -5.54
N THR A 264 -27.88 -20.43 -4.49
CA THR A 264 -26.97 -19.39 -3.95
C THR A 264 -25.55 -19.89 -3.67
N VAL A 265 -25.36 -21.21 -3.56
CA VAL A 265 -24.06 -21.86 -3.38
C VAL A 265 -23.15 -21.68 -4.61
N ALA A 266 -23.69 -21.65 -5.82
CA ALA A 266 -22.88 -21.58 -7.04
C ALA A 266 -22.15 -20.22 -7.20
N PRO A 267 -22.80 -19.05 -7.07
CA PRO A 267 -22.11 -17.76 -7.11
C PRO A 267 -21.03 -17.60 -6.04
N ILE A 268 -21.26 -18.11 -4.83
CA ILE A 268 -20.30 -18.07 -3.72
C ILE A 268 -19.12 -18.99 -4.01
N ALA A 269 -19.34 -20.19 -4.53
CA ALA A 269 -18.27 -21.10 -4.91
C ALA A 269 -17.40 -20.50 -6.03
N VAL A 270 -18.02 -19.89 -7.05
CA VAL A 270 -17.31 -19.19 -8.14
C VAL A 270 -16.52 -18.00 -7.59
N MET A 271 -17.08 -17.26 -6.62
CA MET A 271 -16.38 -16.18 -5.93
C MET A 271 -15.14 -16.73 -5.22
N CYS A 272 -15.30 -17.69 -4.32
CA CYS A 272 -14.21 -18.30 -3.58
C CYS A 272 -13.12 -18.83 -4.53
N ALA A 273 -13.50 -19.51 -5.61
CA ALA A 273 -12.58 -20.00 -6.63
C ALA A 273 -11.81 -18.86 -7.32
N ALA A 274 -12.49 -17.78 -7.73
CA ALA A 274 -11.87 -16.63 -8.37
C ALA A 274 -10.86 -15.92 -7.44
N TYR A 275 -11.22 -15.71 -6.17
CA TYR A 275 -10.34 -15.08 -5.19
C TYR A 275 -9.14 -15.98 -4.84
N LEU A 276 -9.35 -17.28 -4.63
CA LEU A 276 -8.27 -18.24 -4.39
C LEU A 276 -7.34 -18.34 -5.60
N GLY A 277 -7.89 -18.41 -6.81
CA GLY A 277 -7.13 -18.44 -8.06
C GLY A 277 -6.29 -17.17 -8.26
N CYS A 278 -6.87 -15.99 -8.05
CA CYS A 278 -6.14 -14.72 -8.14
C CYS A 278 -5.05 -14.61 -7.06
N SER A 279 -5.35 -15.05 -5.83
CA SER A 279 -4.39 -15.10 -4.74
C SER A 279 -3.20 -16.02 -5.08
N PHE A 280 -3.49 -17.21 -5.61
CA PHE A 280 -2.49 -18.18 -6.03
C PHE A 280 -1.63 -17.63 -7.18
N LEU A 281 -2.26 -17.07 -8.21
CA LEU A 281 -1.59 -16.43 -9.33
C LEU A 281 -0.62 -15.35 -8.84
N ASN A 282 -1.05 -14.46 -7.94
CA ASN A 282 -0.18 -13.40 -7.42
C ASN A 282 0.94 -13.94 -6.50
N ARG A 283 0.61 -14.81 -5.55
CA ARG A 283 1.53 -15.21 -4.47
C ARG A 283 2.47 -16.36 -4.87
N VAL A 284 2.08 -17.18 -5.84
CA VAL A 284 2.85 -18.34 -6.30
C VAL A 284 3.41 -18.07 -7.69
N LEU A 285 2.57 -17.84 -8.70
CA LEU A 285 3.01 -17.78 -10.10
C LEU A 285 3.78 -16.49 -10.40
N LEU A 286 3.22 -15.31 -10.12
CA LEU A 286 3.91 -14.03 -10.28
C LEU A 286 5.14 -13.96 -9.39
N ASN A 287 5.05 -14.47 -8.17
CA ASN A 287 6.20 -14.53 -7.26
C ASN A 287 7.33 -15.40 -7.81
N ARG A 288 7.02 -16.49 -8.53
CA ARG A 288 8.02 -17.35 -9.18
C ARG A 288 8.65 -16.71 -10.41
N THR A 289 7.85 -16.11 -11.28
CA THR A 289 8.31 -15.51 -12.55
C THR A 289 9.01 -14.19 -12.30
N LEU A 290 8.43 -13.35 -11.45
CA LEU A 290 8.94 -12.03 -11.11
C LEU A 290 9.81 -12.05 -9.84
N ARG A 291 10.06 -13.17 -9.17
CA ARG A 291 10.87 -13.18 -7.91
C ARG A 291 10.29 -12.29 -6.80
N GLY A 292 8.98 -12.10 -6.79
CA GLY A 292 8.24 -11.26 -5.86
C GLY A 292 6.78 -11.17 -6.26
N SER A 293 5.87 -11.19 -5.29
CA SER A 293 4.46 -10.83 -5.54
C SER A 293 4.36 -9.39 -6.02
N LEU A 294 3.21 -9.01 -6.58
CA LEU A 294 3.02 -7.70 -7.20
C LEU A 294 3.27 -6.56 -6.20
N GLY A 295 2.75 -6.68 -4.97
CA GLY A 295 2.99 -5.71 -3.90
C GLY A 295 4.46 -5.63 -3.47
N ARG A 296 5.17 -6.77 -3.43
CA ARG A 296 6.62 -6.78 -3.16
C ARG A 296 7.39 -6.10 -4.27
N ARG A 297 7.03 -6.34 -5.52
CA ARG A 297 7.70 -5.75 -6.69
C ARG A 297 7.52 -4.23 -6.76
N LEU A 298 6.31 -3.74 -6.50
CA LEU A 298 6.02 -2.30 -6.45
C LEU A 298 6.89 -1.58 -5.40
N LEU A 299 7.18 -2.25 -4.28
CA LEU A 299 8.04 -1.71 -3.22
C LEU A 299 9.53 -2.02 -3.43
N GLY A 300 9.89 -2.53 -4.61
CA GLY A 300 11.27 -2.88 -4.93
C GLY A 300 11.82 -3.97 -4.02
N LEU A 301 11.00 -4.93 -3.59
CA LEU A 301 11.41 -6.09 -2.78
C LEU A 301 11.39 -7.37 -3.61
N ARG A 302 12.16 -8.36 -3.18
CA ARG A 302 12.23 -9.71 -3.77
C ARG A 302 12.15 -10.78 -2.70
N THR A 303 11.68 -11.96 -3.10
CA THR A 303 11.67 -13.15 -2.24
C THR A 303 12.92 -13.98 -2.45
N ALA A 304 13.51 -14.42 -1.34
CA ALA A 304 14.68 -15.29 -1.35
C ALA A 304 14.58 -16.34 -0.26
N VAL A 305 15.13 -17.52 -0.52
CA VAL A 305 15.28 -18.58 0.48
C VAL A 305 16.35 -18.16 1.47
N THR A 306 16.03 -18.17 2.77
CA THR A 306 16.91 -17.67 3.85
C THR A 306 18.29 -18.32 3.83
N ARG A 307 18.39 -19.63 3.57
CA ARG A 307 19.68 -20.36 3.56
C ARG A 307 20.57 -20.10 2.34
N THR A 308 19.96 -19.88 1.17
CA THR A 308 20.69 -19.92 -0.12
C THR A 308 20.68 -18.58 -0.86
N GLY A 309 19.81 -17.64 -0.48
CA GLY A 309 19.58 -16.40 -1.22
C GLY A 309 18.96 -16.60 -2.61
N ARG A 310 18.69 -17.85 -3.02
CA ARG A 310 18.09 -18.19 -4.32
C ARG A 310 16.58 -17.93 -4.29
N PRO A 311 15.94 -17.68 -5.44
CA PRO A 311 14.49 -17.59 -5.50
C PRO A 311 13.84 -18.90 -5.02
N PRO A 312 12.72 -18.83 -4.27
CA PRO A 312 12.03 -20.01 -3.79
C PRO A 312 11.45 -20.84 -4.95
N GLY A 313 11.53 -22.16 -4.82
CA GLY A 313 10.87 -23.10 -5.75
C GLY A 313 9.34 -23.07 -5.61
N VAL A 314 8.63 -23.59 -6.61
CA VAL A 314 7.16 -23.57 -6.66
C VAL A 314 6.53 -24.29 -5.47
N ALA A 315 7.00 -25.49 -5.13
CA ALA A 315 6.49 -26.25 -3.97
C ALA A 315 6.56 -25.45 -2.66
N ARG A 316 7.65 -24.71 -2.46
CA ARG A 316 7.85 -23.87 -1.28
C ARG A 316 6.88 -22.68 -1.25
N LEU A 317 6.64 -22.07 -2.41
CA LEU A 317 5.66 -20.98 -2.55
C LEU A 317 4.22 -21.46 -2.36
N VAL A 318 3.88 -22.64 -2.88
CA VAL A 318 2.56 -23.28 -2.69
C VAL A 318 2.34 -23.59 -1.21
N LEU A 319 3.33 -24.19 -0.54
CA LEU A 319 3.27 -24.47 0.90
C LEU A 319 3.10 -23.17 1.70
N GLN A 320 3.85 -22.12 1.36
CA GLN A 320 3.70 -20.80 1.97
C GLN A 320 2.31 -20.20 1.75
N TRP A 321 1.73 -20.40 0.56
CA TRP A 321 0.39 -19.93 0.23
C TRP A 321 -0.69 -20.69 1.02
N LEU A 322 -0.61 -22.03 1.11
CA LEU A 322 -1.51 -22.86 1.91
C LEU A 322 -1.43 -22.52 3.40
N LEU A 323 -0.21 -22.39 3.95
CA LEU A 323 -0.01 -21.90 5.32
C LEU A 323 -0.60 -20.50 5.51
N GLY A 324 -0.46 -19.62 4.52
CA GLY A 324 -1.03 -18.29 4.53
C GLY A 324 -2.56 -18.28 4.52
N LEU A 325 -3.22 -19.25 3.86
CA LEU A 325 -4.67 -19.43 3.89
C LEU A 325 -5.13 -19.97 5.24
N ALA A 326 -4.54 -21.08 5.70
CA ALA A 326 -4.88 -21.71 6.96
C ALA A 326 -4.67 -20.77 8.16
N LEU A 327 -3.61 -19.96 8.11
CA LEU A 327 -3.30 -18.97 9.14
C LEU A 327 -3.88 -17.59 8.83
N SER A 328 -4.66 -17.39 7.76
CA SER A 328 -5.13 -16.06 7.33
C SER A 328 -5.88 -15.29 8.41
N PRO A 329 -6.86 -15.87 9.13
CA PRO A 329 -7.60 -15.16 10.18
C PRO A 329 -6.66 -14.68 11.29
N ILE A 330 -5.69 -15.54 11.64
CA ILE A 330 -4.69 -15.31 12.69
C ILE A 330 -3.61 -14.32 12.21
N SER A 331 -3.23 -14.40 10.94
CA SER A 331 -2.19 -13.58 10.31
C SER A 331 -2.66 -12.16 10.05
N PHE A 332 -3.95 -11.93 9.78
CA PHE A 332 -4.51 -10.59 9.69
C PHE A 332 -4.36 -9.85 11.03
N PHE A 333 -4.66 -10.51 12.14
CA PHE A 333 -4.39 -10.02 13.49
C PHE A 333 -2.89 -9.74 13.69
N PHE A 334 -2.00 -10.70 13.38
CA PHE A 334 -0.56 -10.48 13.55
C PHE A 334 0.06 -9.41 12.64
N ILE A 335 -0.47 -9.21 11.43
CA ILE A 335 -0.08 -8.12 10.52
C ILE A 335 -0.46 -6.77 11.13
N LEU A 336 -1.60 -6.65 11.80
CA LEU A 336 -2.01 -5.46 12.57
C LEU A 336 -1.13 -5.21 13.81
N PHE A 337 -0.61 -6.27 14.45
CA PHE A 337 0.14 -6.19 15.72
C PHE A 337 1.67 -6.37 15.61
N GLY A 338 2.25 -6.33 14.40
CA GLY A 338 3.70 -6.30 14.26
C GLY A 338 4.44 -7.64 14.31
N ALA A 339 3.74 -8.77 14.52
CA ALA A 339 4.38 -10.06 14.49
C ALA A 339 4.59 -10.50 13.03
N ALA A 340 5.84 -10.82 12.69
CA ALA A 340 6.18 -11.37 11.38
C ALA A 340 5.31 -12.61 11.09
N PRO A 341 4.88 -12.83 9.82
CA PRO A 341 4.02 -13.96 9.51
C PRO A 341 4.79 -15.26 9.76
N LEU A 342 4.33 -16.02 10.76
CA LEU A 342 4.87 -17.30 11.23
C LEU A 342 5.18 -18.26 10.05
N ALA A 343 4.36 -18.21 9.00
CA ALA A 343 4.55 -18.94 7.74
C ALA A 343 5.90 -18.67 7.04
N GLN A 344 6.43 -17.44 7.06
CA GLN A 344 7.73 -17.13 6.45
C GLN A 344 8.89 -17.76 7.21
N ARG A 345 8.81 -17.81 8.55
CA ARG A 345 9.81 -18.46 9.40
C ARG A 345 9.80 -19.98 9.22
N ILE A 346 8.62 -20.60 9.26
CA ILE A 346 8.45 -22.05 9.07
C ILE A 346 9.03 -22.47 7.71
N VAL A 347 8.72 -21.70 6.66
CA VAL A 347 9.10 -22.05 5.29
C VAL A 347 10.52 -21.58 4.93
N GLY A 348 11.20 -20.84 5.81
CA GLY A 348 12.56 -20.34 5.60
C GLY A 348 12.67 -19.43 4.37
N VAL A 349 11.72 -18.51 4.21
CA VAL A 349 11.71 -17.50 3.13
C VAL A 349 11.82 -16.11 3.74
N THR A 350 12.74 -15.30 3.23
CA THR A 350 12.92 -13.91 3.63
C THR A 350 12.65 -12.96 2.47
N VAL A 351 12.35 -11.70 2.79
CA VAL A 351 12.11 -10.64 1.82
C VAL A 351 13.30 -9.69 1.87
N VAL A 352 13.92 -9.46 0.72
CA VAL A 352 15.16 -8.69 0.59
C VAL A 352 14.92 -7.50 -0.34
N PRO A 353 15.43 -6.29 -0.02
CA PRO A 353 15.36 -5.16 -0.94
C PRO A 353 16.09 -5.43 -2.27
N THR A 354 15.50 -4.98 -3.37
CA THR A 354 16.04 -5.14 -4.75
C THR A 354 17.23 -4.21 -5.01
N ARG A 355 17.32 -3.12 -4.26
CA ARG A 355 18.40 -2.13 -4.30
C ARG A 355 18.81 -1.79 -2.87
N GLU A 356 19.61 -2.64 -2.24
CA GLU A 356 20.73 -2.08 -1.49
C GLU A 356 21.75 -1.65 -2.53
N ARG A 357 21.61 -0.41 -3.02
CA ARG A 357 22.81 0.27 -3.51
C ARG A 357 23.64 0.48 -2.26
N VAL A 358 24.78 -0.18 -2.20
CA VAL A 358 25.87 0.17 -1.30
C VAL A 358 26.02 1.68 -1.38
N ALA A 359 25.49 2.39 -0.38
CA ALA A 359 26.10 3.63 0.04
C ALA A 359 27.49 3.17 0.47
N SER A 360 28.44 3.33 -0.44
CA SER A 360 29.83 3.00 -0.26
C SER A 360 30.29 3.55 1.07
N GLN A 361 30.54 2.65 2.02
CA GLN A 361 31.50 2.80 3.12
C GLN A 361 32.92 2.98 2.53
N VAL A 362 33.07 3.93 1.61
CA VAL A 362 34.36 4.45 1.15
C VAL A 362 34.78 5.63 2.04
N ALA A 363 33.98 6.00 3.05
CA ALA A 363 34.31 7.05 4.01
C ALA A 363 35.02 6.54 5.30
N ALA A 364 35.61 5.34 5.30
CA ALA A 364 36.41 4.85 6.43
C ALA A 364 37.89 4.60 6.07
N VAL A 365 38.32 4.99 4.86
CA VAL A 365 39.73 5.08 4.48
C VAL A 365 39.89 6.36 3.66
N THR A 366 39.90 7.50 4.34
CA THR A 366 40.61 8.71 3.92
C THR A 366 40.76 9.63 5.12
#